data_AF-A0A660M763-F1
#
_entry.id   AF-A0A660M763-F1
#
_cell.length_a   1.000
_cell.length_b   1.000
_cell.length_c   1.000
_cell.angle_alpha   90.00
_cell.angle_beta   90.00
_cell.angle_gamma   90.00
#
_symmetry.space_group_name_H-M   'P 1'
#
loop_
_entity.id
_entity.type
_entity.pdbx_description
1 polymer ?
#
loop_
_entity_poly.entity_id
_entity_poly.type
_entity_poly.pdbx_seq_one_letter_code
_entity_poly.pdbx_strand_id
1 'polypeptide(L)'
;MSKALYRKYRSKKLSEVVGQKHITTVLENALKQGKIAHAYLFTGPRGVGKTSIARILAHEINNLPYSEEDNHPDIIEIDAASNNGVDDIRQLRDNVQVAPFSAKYRVYIIDEVHMLSKAAFNALLKTLEE
;
A
#
# COMPACT_ATOMS: atom_id res chain seq x y z
N MET A 1 26.60 -11.45 -2.45
CA MET A 1 26.38 -10.74 -1.17
C MET A 1 25.28 -11.44 -0.39
N SER A 2 25.44 -11.67 0.91
CA SER A 2 24.38 -12.26 1.74
C SER A 2 23.24 -11.26 1.94
N LYS A 3 22.01 -11.65 1.59
CA LYS A 3 20.80 -10.83 1.83
C LYS A 3 20.46 -10.87 3.32
N ALA A 4 20.11 -9.72 3.91
CA ALA A 4 19.64 -9.65 5.29
C ALA A 4 18.40 -10.55 5.49
N LEU A 5 18.31 -11.23 6.64
CA LEU A 5 17.26 -12.23 6.89
C LEU A 5 15.84 -11.67 6.71
N TYR A 6 15.59 -10.46 7.20
CA TYR A 6 14.25 -9.84 7.10
C TYR A 6 13.80 -9.58 5.65
N ARG A 7 14.74 -9.42 4.71
CA ARG A 7 14.43 -9.31 3.26
C ARG A 7 14.32 -10.69 2.60
N LYS A 8 15.10 -11.67 3.08
CA LYS A 8 15.08 -13.04 2.57
C LYS A 8 13.76 -13.75 2.89
N TYR A 9 13.23 -13.52 4.08
CA TYR A 9 12.03 -14.17 4.60
C TYR A 9 10.80 -13.27 4.64
N ARG A 10 10.79 -12.15 3.91
CA ARG A 10 9.61 -11.30 3.80
C ARG A 10 8.50 -12.06 3.07
N SER A 11 7.32 -12.14 3.67
CA SER A 11 6.14 -12.78 3.09
C SER A 11 5.83 -12.17 1.71
N LYS A 12 5.54 -13.03 0.74
CA LYS A 12 5.19 -12.65 -0.64
C LYS A 12 3.71 -12.88 -0.97
N LYS A 13 2.99 -13.58 -0.11
CA LYS A 13 1.56 -13.89 -0.24
C LYS A 13 0.86 -13.70 1.09
N LEU A 14 -0.45 -13.46 1.07
CA LEU A 14 -1.23 -13.31 2.30
C LEU A 14 -1.17 -14.57 3.19
N SER A 15 -1.09 -15.75 2.58
CA SER A 15 -0.96 -17.03 3.29
C SER A 15 0.38 -17.23 4.00
N GLU A 16 1.42 -16.48 3.64
CA GLU A 16 2.76 -16.54 4.24
C GLU A 16 2.91 -15.57 5.44
N VAL A 17 1.89 -14.75 5.72
CA VAL A 17 1.92 -13.80 6.83
C VAL A 17 1.66 -14.54 8.14
N VAL A 18 2.59 -14.42 9.08
CA VAL A 18 2.54 -15.12 10.36
C VAL A 18 1.74 -14.30 11.40
N GLY A 19 0.85 -14.97 12.14
CA GLY A 19 0.14 -14.41 13.29
C GLY A 19 -1.11 -13.56 12.98
N GLN A 20 -1.29 -13.10 11.74
CA GLN A 20 -2.38 -12.18 11.35
C GLN A 20 -3.52 -12.86 10.56
N LYS A 21 -3.86 -14.12 10.90
CA LYS A 21 -4.84 -14.93 10.14
C LYS A 21 -6.19 -14.24 9.93
N HIS A 22 -6.70 -13.57 10.96
CA HIS A 22 -7.98 -12.87 10.86
C HIS A 22 -7.95 -11.74 9.82
N ILE A 23 -6.85 -11.00 9.71
CA ILE A 23 -6.68 -9.96 8.69
C ILE A 23 -6.52 -10.57 7.31
N THR A 24 -5.64 -11.57 7.16
CA THR A 24 -5.35 -12.16 5.85
C THR A 24 -6.57 -12.86 5.27
N THR A 25 -7.36 -13.54 6.08
CA THR A 25 -8.62 -14.17 5.64
C THR A 25 -9.65 -13.13 5.15
N VAL A 26 -9.77 -11.98 5.83
CA VAL A 26 -10.67 -10.91 5.39
C VAL A 26 -10.24 -10.36 4.03
N LEU A 27 -8.94 -10.08 3.86
CA LEU A 27 -8.39 -9.57 2.60
C LEU A 27 -8.53 -10.60 1.46
N GLU A 28 -8.21 -11.87 1.70
CA GLU A 28 -8.37 -12.94 0.72
C GLU A 28 -9.83 -13.10 0.28
N ASN A 29 -10.79 -12.99 1.21
CA ASN A 29 -12.20 -13.05 0.88
C ASN A 29 -12.67 -11.83 0.07
N ALA A 30 -12.18 -10.63 0.40
CA ALA A 30 -12.46 -9.42 -0.36
C ALA A 30 -11.95 -9.53 -1.80
N LEU A 31 -10.72 -10.01 -1.99
CA LEU A 31 -10.12 -10.30 -3.30
C LEU A 31 -10.93 -11.30 -4.11
N LYS A 32 -11.29 -12.45 -3.51
CA LYS A 32 -12.09 -13.49 -4.18
C LYS A 32 -13.47 -13.00 -4.62
N GLN A 33 -14.09 -12.13 -3.83
CA GLN A 33 -15.41 -11.56 -4.14
C GLN A 33 -15.33 -10.33 -5.05
N GLY A 34 -14.14 -9.83 -5.37
CA GLY A 34 -13.96 -8.56 -6.09
C GLY A 34 -14.46 -7.33 -5.33
N LYS A 35 -14.62 -7.43 -4.00
CA LYS A 35 -15.13 -6.36 -3.12
C LYS A 35 -13.97 -5.61 -2.47
N ILE A 36 -13.20 -4.91 -3.30
CA ILE A 36 -12.04 -4.14 -2.86
C ILE A 36 -12.50 -2.72 -2.47
N ALA A 37 -12.07 -2.26 -1.30
CA ALA A 37 -12.32 -0.90 -0.85
C ALA A 37 -11.34 0.07 -1.54
N HIS A 38 -11.74 1.32 -1.68
CA HIS A 38 -10.88 2.37 -2.24
C HIS A 38 -9.72 2.74 -1.30
N ALA A 39 -9.86 2.50 0.01
CA ALA A 39 -8.84 2.81 1.00
C ALA A 39 -8.73 1.73 2.10
N TYR A 40 -7.49 1.44 2.52
CA TYR A 40 -7.16 0.53 3.61
C TYR A 40 -6.19 1.20 4.58
N LEU A 41 -6.51 1.19 5.88
CA LEU A 41 -5.62 1.68 6.93
C LEU A 41 -5.08 0.50 7.74
N PHE A 42 -3.79 0.22 7.61
CA PHE A 42 -3.09 -0.77 8.42
C PHE A 42 -2.47 -0.11 9.65
N THR A 43 -2.88 -0.53 10.85
CA THR A 43 -2.39 0.02 12.12
C THR A 43 -1.66 -1.05 12.93
N GLY A 44 -0.81 -0.62 13.86
CA GLY A 44 -0.09 -1.49 14.79
C GLY A 44 1.39 -1.15 14.95
N PRO A 45 2.10 -1.82 15.87
CA PRO A 45 3.51 -1.56 16.16
C PRO A 45 4.44 -1.71 14.95
N ARG A 46 5.68 -1.21 15.06
CA ARG A 46 6.71 -1.44 14.04
C ARG A 46 7.06 -2.92 13.94
N GLY A 47 7.32 -3.39 12.72
CA GLY A 47 7.71 -4.78 12.46
C GLY A 47 6.59 -5.82 12.36
N VAL A 48 5.32 -5.47 12.57
CA VAL A 48 4.19 -6.44 12.51
C VAL A 48 3.71 -6.79 11.10
N GLY A 49 4.35 -6.26 10.05
CA GLY A 49 4.04 -6.59 8.66
C GLY A 49 3.07 -5.66 7.93
N LYS A 50 2.75 -4.46 8.47
CA LYS A 50 1.85 -3.47 7.85
C LYS A 50 2.17 -3.19 6.37
N THR A 51 3.37 -2.69 6.11
CA THR A 51 3.84 -2.37 4.75
C THR A 51 3.95 -3.62 3.87
N SER A 52 4.29 -4.78 4.46
CA SER A 52 4.34 -6.05 3.72
C SER A 52 2.96 -6.47 3.21
N ILE A 53 1.94 -6.41 4.08
CA ILE A 53 0.56 -6.73 3.71
C ILE A 53 0.05 -5.75 2.64
N ALA A 54 0.33 -4.45 2.80
CA ALA A 54 -0.04 -3.44 1.80
C ALA A 54 0.55 -3.74 0.42
N ARG A 55 1.84 -4.10 0.36
CA ARG A 55 2.52 -4.49 -0.89
C ARG A 55 1.91 -5.74 -1.52
N ILE A 56 1.71 -6.79 -0.73
CA ILE A 56 1.08 -8.03 -1.21
C ILE A 56 -0.29 -7.71 -1.80
N LEU A 57 -1.12 -6.97 -1.06
CA LEU A 57 -2.47 -6.61 -1.49
C LEU A 57 -2.47 -5.79 -2.80
N ALA A 58 -1.56 -4.82 -2.94
CA ALA A 58 -1.43 -4.02 -4.16
C ALA A 58 -1.14 -4.87 -5.42
N HIS A 59 -0.32 -5.91 -5.27
CA HIS A 59 -0.01 -6.83 -6.36
C HIS A 59 -1.18 -7.80 -6.61
N GLU A 60 -1.78 -8.37 -5.57
CA GLU A 60 -2.90 -9.31 -5.71
C GLU A 60 -4.15 -8.65 -6.32
N ILE A 61 -4.48 -7.40 -5.94
CA ILE A 61 -5.61 -6.65 -6.54
C ILE A 61 -5.41 -6.45 -8.06
N ASN A 62 -4.16 -6.32 -8.49
CA ASN A 62 -3.79 -6.12 -9.89
C ASN A 62 -3.45 -7.42 -10.64
N ASN A 63 -3.55 -8.58 -9.99
CA ASN A 63 -3.09 -9.86 -10.52
C ASN A 63 -1.62 -9.85 -11.00
N LEU A 64 -0.78 -9.08 -10.32
CA LEU A 64 0.65 -8.98 -10.60
C LEU A 64 1.45 -9.91 -9.68
N PRO A 65 2.58 -10.47 -10.16
CA PRO A 65 3.48 -11.23 -9.30
C PRO A 65 4.19 -10.28 -8.32
N TYR A 66 4.16 -10.56 -7.01
CA TYR A 66 4.91 -9.75 -6.06
C TYR A 66 6.37 -10.21 -5.95
N SER A 67 7.29 -9.28 -6.22
CA SER A 67 8.71 -9.43 -5.91
C SER A 67 9.24 -8.17 -5.20
N GLU A 68 10.21 -8.30 -4.29
CA GLU A 68 10.78 -7.13 -3.60
C GLU A 68 11.51 -6.15 -4.52
N GLU A 69 11.91 -6.61 -5.71
CA GLU A 69 12.62 -5.82 -6.71
C GLU A 69 11.67 -5.30 -7.79
N ASP A 70 10.39 -5.67 -7.73
CA ASP A 70 9.39 -5.24 -8.70
C ASP A 70 8.93 -3.82 -8.37
N ASN A 71 9.22 -2.91 -9.29
CA ASN A 71 8.77 -1.52 -9.25
C ASN A 71 7.78 -1.33 -10.39
N HIS A 72 6.53 -1.73 -10.17
CA HIS A 72 5.47 -1.55 -11.15
C HIS A 72 5.00 -0.08 -11.17
N PRO A 73 4.88 0.57 -12.35
CA PRO A 73 4.58 2.02 -12.44
C PRO A 73 3.22 2.41 -11.83
N ASP A 74 2.29 1.47 -11.77
CA ASP A 74 0.96 1.65 -11.16
C ASP A 74 0.91 1.35 -9.66
N ILE A 75 2.02 0.97 -9.03
CA ILE A 75 2.13 0.78 -7.58
C ILE A 75 3.14 1.79 -7.05
N ILE A 76 2.64 2.85 -6.41
CA ILE A 76 3.45 3.97 -5.96
C ILE A 76 3.57 3.90 -4.43
N GLU A 77 4.80 3.80 -3.94
CA GLU A 77 5.10 3.85 -2.52
C GLU A 77 5.65 5.22 -2.12
N ILE A 78 5.09 5.80 -1.07
CA ILE A 78 5.47 7.10 -0.54
C ILE A 78 5.74 6.95 0.94
N ASP A 79 6.95 7.34 1.36
CA ASP A 79 7.27 7.53 2.76
C ASP A 79 6.80 8.92 3.20
N ALA A 80 5.74 8.95 4.02
CA ALA A 80 5.19 10.20 4.54
C ALA A 80 6.14 10.91 5.52
N ALA A 81 7.14 10.23 6.09
CA ALA A 81 8.13 10.91 6.92
C ALA A 81 9.01 11.87 6.09
N SER A 82 9.25 11.52 4.82
CA SER A 82 10.06 12.28 3.88
C SER A 82 9.25 13.21 2.97
N ASN A 83 7.97 12.91 2.75
CA ASN A 83 7.06 13.64 1.86
C ASN A 83 5.79 14.08 2.64
N ASN A 84 5.97 14.86 3.71
CA ASN A 84 4.89 15.27 4.63
C ASN A 84 4.23 16.61 4.28
N GLY A 85 4.70 17.28 3.23
CA GLY A 85 4.25 18.60 2.81
C GLY A 85 2.86 18.57 2.17
N VAL A 86 2.15 19.71 2.25
CA VAL A 86 0.87 19.87 1.56
C VAL A 86 1.02 19.83 0.05
N ASP A 87 2.15 20.33 -0.47
CA ASP A 87 2.41 20.36 -1.91
C ASP A 87 2.70 18.97 -2.47
N ASP A 88 3.42 18.12 -1.71
CA ASP A 88 3.64 16.71 -2.07
C ASP A 88 2.31 15.95 -2.22
N ILE A 89 1.38 16.15 -1.26
CA ILE A 89 0.06 15.51 -1.31
C ILE A 89 -0.84 16.11 -2.40
N ARG A 90 -0.73 17.41 -2.69
CA ARG A 90 -1.44 18.01 -3.84
C ARG A 90 -0.97 17.39 -5.15
N GLN A 91 0.33 17.22 -5.32
CA GLN A 91 0.88 16.56 -6.50
C GLN A 91 0.43 15.09 -6.58
N LEU A 92 0.40 14.37 -5.45
CA LEU A 92 -0.17 13.03 -5.40
C LEU A 92 -1.63 13.03 -5.89
N ARG A 93 -2.47 13.91 -5.34
CA ARG A 93 -3.89 13.99 -5.69
C ARG A 93 -4.08 14.24 -7.18
N ASP A 94 -3.30 15.15 -7.75
CA ASP A 94 -3.41 15.48 -9.17
C ASP A 94 -3.02 14.26 -10.05
N ASN A 95 -2.06 13.45 -9.58
CA ASN A 95 -1.68 12.19 -10.23
C ASN A 95 -2.71 11.06 -10.06
N VAL A 96 -3.48 11.04 -8.96
CA VAL A 96 -4.53 10.03 -8.71
C VAL A 96 -5.63 10.08 -9.78
N GLN A 97 -5.87 11.26 -10.37
CA GLN A 97 -6.86 11.46 -11.43
C GLN A 97 -6.43 10.85 -12.78
N VAL A 98 -5.17 10.44 -12.91
CA VAL A 98 -4.65 9.84 -14.14
C VAL A 98 -4.87 8.33 -14.11
N ALA A 99 -5.44 7.81 -15.20
CA ALA A 99 -5.70 6.38 -15.38
C ALA A 99 -4.42 5.52 -15.19
N PRO A 100 -4.55 4.27 -14.73
CA PRO A 100 -3.43 3.34 -14.65
C PRO A 100 -2.76 3.16 -16.02
N PHE A 101 -1.44 2.95 -16.01
CA PHE A 101 -0.62 2.75 -17.21
C PHE A 101 -0.89 1.39 -17.86
N SER A 102 -0.81 0.31 -17.08
CA SER A 102 -0.99 -1.06 -17.58
C SER A 102 -1.71 -2.00 -16.62
N ALA A 103 -1.74 -1.69 -15.32
CA ALA A 103 -2.48 -2.47 -14.33
C ALA A 103 -3.97 -2.13 -14.31
N LYS A 104 -4.76 -2.94 -13.61
CA LYS A 104 -6.21 -2.71 -13.44
C LYS A 104 -6.49 -1.49 -12.54
N TYR A 105 -5.67 -1.29 -11.52
CA TYR A 105 -5.77 -0.23 -10.52
C TYR A 105 -4.42 0.45 -10.32
N ARG A 106 -4.48 1.77 -10.10
CA ARG A 106 -3.34 2.54 -9.62
C ARG A 106 -3.39 2.58 -8.10
N VAL A 107 -2.39 2.01 -7.44
CA VAL A 107 -2.37 1.82 -5.98
C VAL A 107 -1.30 2.71 -5.37
N TYR A 108 -1.70 3.49 -4.36
CA TYR A 108 -0.79 4.31 -3.56
C TYR A 108 -0.63 3.68 -2.18
N ILE A 109 0.61 3.42 -1.78
CA ILE A 109 0.98 2.94 -0.45
C ILE A 109 1.68 4.09 0.26
N ILE A 110 1.04 4.66 1.28
CA ILE A 110 1.59 5.74 2.09
C ILE A 110 2.07 5.15 3.41
N ASP A 111 3.38 4.95 3.55
CA ASP A 111 3.98 4.43 4.78
C ASP A 111 4.13 5.56 5.81
N GLU A 112 4.00 5.22 7.09
CA GLU A 112 4.02 6.15 8.23
C GLU A 112 3.12 7.38 8.03
N VAL A 113 1.92 7.21 7.44
CA VAL A 113 0.96 8.29 7.09
C VAL A 113 0.63 9.28 8.22
N HIS A 114 0.81 8.88 9.48
CA HIS A 114 0.66 9.75 10.65
C HIS A 114 1.69 10.88 10.72
N MET A 115 2.76 10.80 9.93
CA MET A 115 3.80 11.82 9.80
C MET A 115 3.41 12.97 8.86
N LEU A 116 2.30 12.85 8.12
CA LEU A 116 1.81 13.94 7.28
C LEU A 116 1.45 15.17 8.11
N SER A 117 1.76 16.36 7.58
CA SER A 117 1.28 17.61 8.19
C SER A 117 -0.24 17.67 8.16
N LYS A 118 -0.84 18.44 9.08
CA LYS A 118 -2.31 18.62 9.12
C LYS A 118 -2.88 19.14 7.79
N ALA A 119 -2.16 20.04 7.13
CA ALA A 119 -2.55 20.57 5.82
C ALA A 119 -2.49 19.48 4.72
N ALA A 120 -1.45 18.64 4.73
CA ALA A 120 -1.33 17.49 3.85
C ALA A 120 -2.47 16.47 4.07
N PHE A 121 -2.80 16.17 5.34
CA PHE A 121 -3.89 15.25 5.67
C PHE A 121 -5.25 15.76 5.15
N ASN A 122 -5.53 17.06 5.34
CA ASN A 122 -6.75 17.69 4.80
C ASN A 122 -6.82 17.65 3.27
N ALA A 123 -5.69 17.81 2.60
CA ALA A 123 -5.63 17.71 1.14
C ALA A 123 -5.93 16.28 0.65
N LEU A 124 -5.47 15.26 1.39
CA LEU A 124 -5.72 13.85 1.09
C LEU A 124 -7.18 13.45 1.34
N LEU A 125 -7.81 13.96 2.40
CA LEU A 125 -9.20 13.60 2.76
C LEU A 125 -10.17 13.83 1.61
N LYS A 126 -10.04 14.93 0.88
CA LYS A 126 -10.89 15.23 -0.27
C LYS A 126 -10.87 14.12 -1.33
N THR A 127 -9.74 13.44 -1.50
CA THR A 127 -9.58 12.32 -2.44
C THR A 127 -10.08 10.99 -1.90
N LEU A 128 -10.21 10.86 -0.58
CA LEU A 128 -10.75 9.66 0.06
C LEU A 128 -12.28 9.70 0.18
N GLU A 129 -12.86 10.89 0.18
CA GLU A 129 -14.31 11.11 0.29
C GLU A 129 -15.06 11.05 -1.06
N GLU A 130 -14.37 11.38 -2.15
CA GLU A 130 -14.88 11.37 -3.54
C GLU A 130 -14.70 9.99 -4.19
#